data_AF-A0A924DDF6-F1
#
_entry.id   AF-A0A924DDF6-F1
#
_cell.length_a   1.000
_cell.length_b   1.000
_cell.length_c   1.000
_cell.angle_alpha   90.00
_cell.angle_beta   90.00
_cell.angle_gamma   90.00
#
_symmetry.space_group_name_H-M   'P 1'
#
loop_
_entity.id
_entity.type
_entity.pdbx_description
1 polymer ?
#
loop_
_entity_poly.entity_id
_entity_poly.type
_entity_poly.pdbx_seq_one_letter_code
_entity_poly.pdbx_strand_id
1 'polypeptide(L)' 'MPVPTLNPDDFVRLVTFFVPETISAITFSPDGSMLAVAAGDKVHIYNIPQEARPKSLLELPKRDTAI' A
#
# COMPACT_ATOMS: atom_id res chain seq x y z
N MET A 1 -28.35 2.82 -7.90
CA MET A 1 -27.58 3.11 -6.68
C MET A 1 -26.27 3.76 -7.13
N PRO A 2 -25.80 4.88 -6.57
CA PRO A 2 -24.50 5.43 -6.94
C PRO A 2 -23.41 4.43 -6.54
N VAL A 3 -22.45 4.18 -7.43
CA VAL A 3 -21.21 3.50 -7.07
C VAL A 3 -20.46 4.38 -6.07
N PRO A 4 -19.88 3.84 -4.99
CA PRO A 4 -18.98 4.61 -4.15
C PRO A 4 -17.79 5.02 -5.01
N THR A 5 -17.74 6.29 -5.40
CA THR A 5 -16.57 6.90 -6.01
C THR A 5 -15.56 7.04 -4.90
N LEU A 6 -14.55 6.17 -4.87
CA LEU A 6 -13.39 6.39 -4.01
C LEU A 6 -12.75 7.71 -4.46
N ASN A 7 -12.77 8.71 -3.59
CA ASN A 7 -12.09 9.95 -3.89
C ASN A 7 -10.57 9.69 -3.83
N PRO A 8 -9.76 10.34 -4.67
CA PRO A 8 -8.30 10.17 -4.63
C PRO A 8 -7.67 10.54 -3.29
N ASP A 9 -8.36 11.39 -2.52
CA ASP A 9 -7.96 11.82 -1.18
C ASP A 9 -8.41 10.84 -0.07
N ASP A 10 -9.21 9.82 -0.42
CA ASP A 10 -9.67 8.82 0.55
C ASP A 10 -8.57 7.79 0.78
N PHE A 11 -8.01 7.78 1.99
CA PHE A 11 -7.11 6.73 2.43
C PHE A 11 -7.86 5.43 2.68
N VAL A 12 -7.58 4.40 1.90
CA VAL A 12 -8.08 3.04 2.14
C VAL A 12 -7.06 2.25 2.95
N ARG A 13 -7.46 1.81 4.14
CA ARG A 13 -6.64 0.89 4.96
C ARG A 13 -6.75 -0.52 4.40
N LEU A 14 -5.65 -1.02 3.83
CA LEU A 14 -5.62 -2.34 3.20
C LEU A 14 -5.21 -3.47 4.15
N VAL A 15 -4.25 -3.21 5.05
CA VAL A 15 -3.73 -4.22 5.98
C VAL A 15 -3.20 -3.57 7.25
N THR A 16 -3.03 -4.35 8.32
CA THR A 16 -2.38 -3.91 9.56
C THR A 16 -1.53 -5.02 10.12
N PHE A 17 -0.32 -4.64 10.53
CA PHE A 17 0.64 -5.52 11.17
C PHE A 17 0.81 -5.08 12.62
N PHE A 18 0.80 -6.05 13.55
CA PHE A 18 1.07 -5.80 14.96
C PHE A 18 2.53 -6.12 15.25
N VAL A 19 3.24 -5.14 15.79
CA VAL A 19 4.64 -5.24 16.24
C VAL A 19 4.66 -4.76 17.69
N PRO A 20 4.97 -5.62 18.66
CA PRO A 20 4.89 -5.25 20.08
C PRO A 20 6.02 -4.32 20.54
N GLU A 21 7.17 -4.32 19.85
CA GLU A 21 8.32 -3.48 20.18
C GLU A 21 8.30 -2.11 19.47
N THR A 22 9.11 -1.16 19.94
CA THR A 22 9.29 0.14 19.29
C THR A 22 9.92 -0.01 17.91
N ILE A 23 9.24 0.51 16.89
CA ILE A 23 9.67 0.49 15.50
C ILE A 23 10.70 1.61 15.27
N SER A 24 11.85 1.26 14.67
CA SER A 24 12.90 2.22 14.32
C SER A 24 13.02 2.46 12.81
N ALA A 25 12.65 1.48 11.98
CA ALA A 25 12.67 1.60 10.54
C ALA A 25 11.65 0.67 9.87
N ILE A 26 11.16 1.09 8.70
CA ILE A 26 10.30 0.29 7.82
C ILE A 26 10.78 0.42 6.37
N THR A 27 10.73 -0.67 5.61
CA THR A 27 10.95 -0.63 4.16
C THR A 27 10.15 -1.71 3.46
N PHE A 28 9.57 -1.36 2.30
CA PHE A 28 9.03 -2.35 1.38
C PHE A 28 10.17 -3.05 0.63
N SER A 29 9.91 -4.29 0.20
CA SER A 29 10.71 -4.88 -0.87
C SER A 29 10.46 -4.12 -2.18
N PRO A 30 11.44 -4.08 -3.11
CA PRO A 30 11.29 -3.35 -4.38
C PRO A 30 10.10 -3.81 -5.24
N ASP A 31 9.69 -5.07 -5.12
CA ASP A 31 8.56 -5.66 -5.83
C ASP A 31 7.21 -5.48 -5.09
N GLY A 32 7.21 -4.86 -3.91
CA GLY A 32 6.05 -4.64 -3.06
C GLY A 32 5.43 -5.93 -2.47
N SER A 33 6.12 -7.06 -2.56
CA SER A 33 5.60 -8.34 -2.05
C SER A 33 5.82 -8.54 -0.56
N MET A 34 6.78 -7.83 0.02
CA MET A 34 7.14 -7.94 1.42
C MET A 34 7.30 -6.58 2.08
N LEU A 35 7.18 -6.57 3.40
CA LEU A 35 7.49 -5.44 4.28
C LEU A 35 8.47 -5.90 5.35
N ALA A 36 9.59 -5.21 5.46
CA ALA A 36 10.55 -5.37 6.54
C ALA A 36 10.35 -4.27 7.59
N VAL A 37 10.28 -4.66 8.86
CA VAL A 37 10.10 -3.76 10.00
C VAL A 37 11.19 -4.04 11.03
N ALA A 38 12.06 -3.08 11.29
CA ALA A 38 13.03 -3.15 12.38
C ALA A 38 12.38 -2.68 13.68
N ALA A 39 12.36 -3.53 14.69
CA ALA A 39 11.77 -3.23 15.99
C ALA A 39 12.54 -3.92 17.12
N GLY A 40 12.88 -3.18 18.16
CA GLY A 40 13.75 -3.67 19.23
C GLY A 40 15.09 -4.19 18.69
N ASP A 41 15.37 -5.47 18.95
CA ASP A 41 16.56 -6.22 18.49
C ASP A 41 16.29 -7.13 17.29
N LYS A 42 15.11 -7.00 16.66
CA LYS A 42 14.64 -7.91 15.59
C LYS A 42 14.22 -7.17 14.34
N VAL A 43 14.16 -7.94 13.26
CA VAL A 43 13.52 -7.53 12.01
C VAL A 43 12.37 -8.49 11.73
N HIS A 44 11.16 -7.94 11.65
CA HIS A 44 9.97 -8.67 11.25
C HIS A 44 9.81 -8.57 9.73
N ILE A 45 9.58 -9.71 9.08
CA ILE A 45 9.30 -9.78 7.64
C ILE A 45 7.86 -10.23 7.44
N TYR A 46 7.07 -9.41 6.76
CA TYR A 46 5.66 -9.70 6.46
C TYR A 46 5.45 -9.86 4.97
N ASN A 47 4.63 -10.83 4.57
CA ASN A 47 4.10 -10.91 3.22
C ASN A 47 2.94 -9.92 3.06
N ILE A 48 2.94 -9.15 1.98
CA ILE A 48 1.84 -8.26 1.63
C ILE A 48 0.81 -9.04 0.80
N PRO A 49 -0.45 -9.17 1.28
CA PRO A 49 -1.52 -9.83 0.52
C PRO A 49 -1.73 -9.16 -0.84
N GLN A 50 -2.01 -9.94 -1.89
CA GLN A 50 -2.24 -9.39 -3.23
C GLN A 50 -3.43 -8.42 -3.28
N GLU A 51 -4.46 -8.63 -2.45
CA GLU A 51 -5.63 -7.76 -2.31
C GLU A 51 -5.30 -6.40 -1.70
N ALA A 52 -4.19 -6.33 -0.97
CA ALA A 52 -3.63 -5.10 -0.41
C ALA A 52 -2.68 -4.37 -1.37
N ARG A 53 -2.55 -4.82 -2.62
CA ARG A 53 -1.82 -4.10 -3.65
C ARG A 53 -2.79 -3.23 -4.44
N PRO A 54 -2.59 -1.90 -4.49
CA PRO A 54 -3.42 -1.06 -5.33
C PRO A 54 -3.33 -1.57 -6.77
N LYS A 55 -4.46 -2.03 -7.32
CA LYS A 55 -4.57 -2.21 -8.76
C LYS A 55 -4.44 -0.81 -9.34
N SER A 56 -3.41 -0.62 -10.15
CA SER A 56 -3.04 0.67 -10.75
C SER A 56 -4.29 1.50 -11.08
N LEU A 57 -4.53 2.59 -10.36
CA LEU A 57 -5.61 3.55 -10.63
C LEU A 57 -5.26 4.45 -11.84
N LEU A 58 -4.13 4.18 -12.49
CA LEU A 58 -3.62 4.90 -13.65
C LEU A 58 -4.14 4.28 -14.96
N GLU A 59 -5.45 4.16 -15.07
CA GLU A 59 -6.10 4.51 -16.35
C GLU A 59 -6.59 5.95 -16.20
N LEU A 60 -5.64 6.88 -16.04
CA LEU A 60 -5.95 8.27 -16.36
C LEU A 60 -6.47 8.24 -17.81
N PRO A 61 -7.66 8.80 -18.11
CA PRO A 61 -8.09 8.93 -19.49
C PRO A 61 -6.92 9.58 -20.23
N LYS A 62 -6.41 8.89 -21.27
CA LYS A 62 -5.44 9.49 -22.18
C LYS A 62 -6.01 10.85 -22.50
N ARG A 63 -5.28 11.92 -22.17
CA ARG A 63 -5.69 13.25 -22.60
C ARG A 63 -5.73 13.18 -24.12
N ASP A 64 -6.92 13.01 -24.67
CA ASP A 64 -7.20 13.23 -26.08
C ASP A 64 -6.92 14.71 -26.32
N THR A 65 -5.65 15.02 -26.56
CA THR A 65 -5.24 16.32 -27.06
C THR A 65 -5.62 16.31 -28.53
N ALA A 66 -6.90 16.57 -28.78
CA ALA A 66 -7.35 17.07 -30.06
C ALA A 66 -7.09 18.58 -30.07
N ILE A 67 -6.05 18.99 -30.79
CA ILE A 67 -5.98 20.31 -31.43
C ILE A 67 -5.33 20.15 -32.80
#